data_AF-A0A2T5JJ89-F1
#
_entry.id   AF-A0A2T5JJ89-F1
#
_cell.length_a   1.000
_cell.length_b   1.000
_cell.length_c   1.000
_cell.angle_alpha   90.00
_cell.angle_beta   90.00
_cell.angle_gamma   90.00
#
_symmetry.space_group_name_H-M   'P 1'
#
loop_
_entity.id
_entity.type
_entity.pdbx_description
1 polymer ?
#
loop_
_entity_poly.entity_id
_entity_poly.type
_entity_poly.pdbx_seq_one_letter_code
_entity_poly.pdbx_strand_id
1 'polypeptide(L)'
;MPIAAAQATAGLAVPFDPADWLADRKARMALALKRLASAAKAGAIPGASIEDGTLKIKRLTAAVPPDANELVLDLYRRLPEVRITDLLLEVERETGFTDAFTHLRTGSPCADRIGRLNVLLAEGLNLGLSKMPEATDSHDYFQLSRLSRWHVESAAMNRALATMIEAQAALPMARFWGAGLTASSGGQFFQAARKGEAMNLVNARYGSEPGVKAYTHVSDQFGPFATQTIPERR
;
A
#
# COMPACT_ATOMS: atom_id res chain seq x y z
N MET A 1 -1.26 -5.27 -19.07
CA MET A 1 -0.22 -6.20 -19.58
C MET A 1 -0.80 -6.96 -20.76
N PRO A 2 -0.16 -6.97 -21.93
CA PRO A 2 -0.54 -7.89 -23.01
C PRO A 2 -0.39 -9.34 -22.50
N ILE A 3 -1.27 -10.26 -22.89
CA ILE A 3 -1.26 -11.68 -22.46
C ILE A 3 0.12 -12.33 -22.67
N ALA A 4 0.82 -11.97 -23.75
CA ALA A 4 2.17 -12.44 -24.04
C ALA A 4 3.20 -12.07 -22.95
N ALA A 5 3.07 -10.89 -22.34
CA ALA A 5 3.96 -10.46 -21.25
C ALA A 5 3.64 -11.20 -19.94
N ALA A 6 2.37 -11.55 -19.70
CA ALA A 6 1.95 -12.31 -18.52
C ALA A 6 2.39 -13.78 -18.58
N GLN A 7 2.45 -14.37 -19.78
CA GLN A 7 2.97 -15.73 -20.00
C GLN A 7 4.47 -15.85 -19.75
N ALA A 8 5.22 -14.77 -19.98
CA ALA A 8 6.66 -14.70 -19.69
C ALA A 8 6.95 -14.47 -18.19
N THR A 9 5.96 -14.02 -17.40
CA THR A 9 6.09 -13.85 -15.96
C THR A 9 5.87 -15.19 -15.27
N ALA A 10 6.98 -15.87 -14.91
CA ALA A 10 7.01 -17.19 -14.27
C ALA A 10 6.33 -17.30 -12.88
N GLY A 11 5.50 -16.34 -12.48
CA GLY A 11 4.92 -16.21 -11.14
C GLY A 11 3.39 -16.17 -11.07
N LEU A 12 2.65 -16.14 -12.19
CA LEU A 12 1.19 -16.24 -12.11
C LEU A 12 0.79 -17.70 -11.88
N ALA A 13 0.52 -18.05 -10.62
CA ALA A 13 0.01 -19.36 -10.20
C ALA A 13 -1.48 -19.59 -10.58
N VAL A 14 -1.93 -19.04 -11.70
CA VAL A 14 -3.30 -19.18 -12.21
C VAL A 14 -3.26 -19.60 -13.68
N PRO A 15 -4.16 -20.50 -14.13
CA PRO A 15 -4.26 -20.86 -15.54
C PRO A 15 -4.48 -19.63 -16.42
N PHE A 16 -3.85 -19.63 -17.60
CA PHE A 16 -4.01 -18.56 -18.59
C PHE A 16 -5.36 -18.61 -19.31
N ASP A 17 -6.02 -19.78 -19.31
CA ASP A 17 -7.40 -19.92 -19.77
C ASP A 17 -8.37 -19.52 -18.64
N PRO A 18 -9.19 -18.46 -18.84
CA PRO A 18 -10.21 -18.06 -17.88
C PRO A 18 -11.20 -19.18 -17.55
N ALA A 19 -11.54 -20.05 -18.51
CA ALA A 19 -12.50 -21.14 -18.32
C ALA A 19 -11.96 -22.18 -17.32
N ASP A 20 -10.70 -22.57 -17.47
CA ASP A 20 -10.02 -23.51 -16.56
C ASP A 20 -9.92 -22.94 -15.15
N TRP A 21 -9.53 -21.66 -15.03
CA TRP A 21 -9.48 -20.99 -13.73
C TRP A 21 -10.85 -20.94 -13.06
N LEU A 22 -11.90 -20.57 -13.80
CA LEU A 22 -13.27 -20.53 -13.28
C LEU A 22 -13.77 -21.91 -12.85
N ALA A 23 -13.47 -22.96 -13.62
CA ALA A 23 -13.84 -24.33 -13.29
C ALA A 23 -13.16 -24.79 -11.99
N ASP A 24 -11.84 -24.57 -11.84
CA ASP A 24 -11.09 -24.86 -10.61
C ASP A 24 -11.66 -24.08 -9.41
N ARG A 25 -11.90 -22.77 -9.55
CA ARG A 25 -12.47 -21.94 -8.47
C ARG A 25 -13.86 -22.44 -8.04
N LYS A 26 -14.73 -22.80 -8.99
CA LYS A 26 -16.06 -23.38 -8.70
C LYS A 26 -15.94 -24.70 -7.95
N ALA A 27 -15.05 -25.59 -8.37
CA ALA A 27 -14.83 -26.88 -7.72
C ALA A 27 -14.31 -26.70 -6.28
N ARG A 28 -13.33 -25.82 -6.07
CA ARG A 28 -12.80 -25.49 -4.73
C ARG A 28 -13.86 -24.87 -3.83
N MET A 29 -14.66 -23.95 -4.35
CA MET A 29 -15.77 -23.34 -3.61
C MET A 29 -16.80 -24.39 -3.20
N ALA A 30 -17.20 -25.28 -4.10
CA ALA A 30 -18.13 -26.36 -3.79
C ALA A 30 -17.59 -27.30 -2.70
N LEU A 31 -16.30 -27.64 -2.75
CA LEU A 31 -15.65 -28.45 -1.73
C LEU A 31 -15.59 -27.72 -0.37
N ALA A 32 -15.22 -26.44 -0.37
CA ALA A 32 -15.17 -25.63 0.84
C ALA A 32 -16.56 -25.47 1.48
N LEU A 33 -17.61 -25.25 0.68
CA LEU A 33 -19.00 -25.18 1.15
C LEU A 33 -19.47 -26.51 1.75
N LYS A 34 -19.10 -27.66 1.15
CA LYS A 34 -19.39 -28.98 1.73
C LYS A 34 -18.71 -29.14 3.11
N ARG A 35 -17.44 -28.76 3.24
CA ARG A 35 -16.71 -28.80 4.51
C ARG A 35 -17.33 -27.88 5.56
N LEU A 36 -17.70 -26.66 5.17
CA LEU A 36 -18.40 -25.71 6.04
C LEU A 36 -19.75 -26.25 6.49
N ALA A 37 -20.53 -26.86 5.60
CA ALA A 37 -21.82 -27.46 5.93
C ALA A 37 -21.68 -28.61 6.94
N SER A 38 -20.66 -29.47 6.78
CA SER A 38 -20.35 -30.52 7.75
C SER A 38 -19.93 -29.94 9.11
N ALA A 39 -19.07 -28.92 9.13
CA ALA A 39 -18.64 -28.25 10.36
C ALA A 39 -19.80 -27.53 11.06
N ALA A 40 -20.70 -26.90 10.30
CA ALA A 40 -21.91 -26.25 10.82
C ALA A 40 -22.82 -27.25 11.52
N LYS A 41 -23.10 -28.39 10.89
CA LYS A 41 -23.93 -29.48 11.46
C LYS A 41 -23.32 -30.05 12.75
N ALA A 42 -22.00 -30.13 12.81
CA ALA A 42 -21.28 -30.63 13.98
C ALA A 42 -21.05 -29.55 15.07
N GLY A 43 -21.48 -28.30 14.85
CA GLY A 43 -21.17 -27.18 15.77
C GLY A 43 -19.66 -26.88 15.89
N ALA A 44 -18.88 -27.29 14.89
CA ALA A 44 -17.41 -27.31 14.94
C ALA A 44 -16.76 -26.21 14.08
N ILE A 45 -17.48 -25.14 13.74
CA ILE A 45 -16.90 -24.01 13.00
C ILE A 45 -15.98 -23.22 13.94
N PRO A 46 -14.66 -23.13 13.68
CA PRO A 46 -13.75 -22.40 14.54
C PRO A 46 -14.10 -20.91 14.57
N GLY A 47 -14.39 -20.37 15.75
CA GLY A 47 -14.65 -18.94 15.91
C GLY A 47 -15.92 -18.42 15.23
N ALA A 48 -16.84 -19.27 14.79
CA ALA A 48 -18.11 -18.84 14.20
C ALA A 48 -19.25 -19.85 14.44
N SER A 49 -20.48 -19.41 14.22
CA SER A 49 -21.70 -20.22 14.26
C SER A 49 -22.63 -19.84 13.11
N ILE A 50 -23.54 -20.73 12.73
CA ILE A 50 -24.66 -20.40 11.85
C ILE A 50 -25.93 -20.47 12.68
N GLU A 51 -26.57 -19.33 12.89
CA GLU A 51 -27.80 -19.17 13.69
C GLU A 51 -28.86 -18.54 12.78
N ASP A 52 -30.03 -19.17 12.65
CA ASP A 52 -31.15 -18.71 11.80
C ASP A 52 -30.72 -18.37 10.36
N GLY A 53 -29.83 -19.19 9.79
CA GLY A 53 -29.30 -18.99 8.43
C GLY A 53 -28.26 -17.86 8.31
N THR A 54 -27.88 -17.22 9.42
CA THR A 54 -26.89 -16.14 9.44
C THR A 54 -25.56 -16.63 10.01
N LEU A 55 -24.47 -16.40 9.27
CA LEU A 55 -23.11 -16.65 9.75
C LEU A 55 -22.72 -15.57 10.78
N LYS A 56 -22.55 -15.98 12.03
CA LYS A 56 -22.02 -15.14 13.10
C LYS A 56 -20.56 -15.49 13.35
N ILE A 57 -19.67 -14.53 13.10
CA ILE A 57 -18.24 -14.68 13.38
C ILE A 57 -17.97 -14.06 14.75
N LYS A 58 -17.39 -14.83 15.67
CA LYS A 58 -16.95 -14.31 16.96
C LYS A 58 -15.86 -13.28 16.72
N ARG A 59 -15.98 -12.13 17.39
CA ARG A 59 -14.93 -11.11 17.39
C ARG A 59 -13.65 -11.73 17.94
N LEU A 60 -12.55 -11.61 17.18
CA LEU A 60 -11.25 -11.97 17.69
C LEU A 60 -10.93 -11.06 18.89
N THR A 61 -10.64 -11.68 20.03
CA THR A 61 -10.10 -10.98 21.19
C THR A 61 -8.63 -10.74 20.96
N ALA A 62 -8.17 -9.52 21.24
CA ALA A 62 -6.76 -9.19 21.16
C ALA A 62 -5.97 -10.09 22.14
N ALA A 63 -5.00 -10.84 21.62
CA ALA A 63 -4.10 -11.67 22.42
C ALA A 63 -2.82 -10.88 22.74
N VAL A 64 -2.98 -9.68 23.29
CA VAL A 64 -1.86 -8.78 23.62
C VAL A 64 -1.47 -9.02 25.08
N PRO A 65 -0.21 -9.37 25.37
CA PRO A 65 0.26 -9.49 26.75
C PRO A 65 0.08 -8.16 27.52
N PRO A 66 -0.26 -8.20 28.83
CA PRO A 66 -0.43 -6.99 29.64
C PRO A 66 0.78 -6.04 29.57
N ASP A 67 1.98 -6.61 29.56
CA ASP A 67 3.26 -5.89 29.63
C ASP A 67 3.70 -5.32 28.26
N ALA A 68 2.96 -5.62 27.17
CA ALA A 68 3.35 -5.20 25.82
C ALA A 68 3.35 -3.68 25.67
N ASN A 69 2.41 -2.98 26.33
CA ASN A 69 2.35 -1.52 26.28
C ASN A 69 3.57 -0.88 26.95
N GLU A 70 4.02 -1.42 28.09
CA GLU A 70 5.20 -0.92 28.80
C GLU A 70 6.46 -1.12 27.97
N LEU A 71 6.58 -2.29 27.32
CA LEU A 71 7.69 -2.58 26.41
C LEU A 71 7.69 -1.62 25.20
N VAL A 72 6.54 -1.35 24.59
CA VAL A 72 6.44 -0.41 23.47
C VAL A 72 6.92 0.98 23.89
N LEU A 73 6.51 1.47 25.06
CA LEU A 73 6.95 2.77 25.58
C LEU A 73 8.46 2.79 25.87
N ASP A 74 9.00 1.73 26.45
CA ASP A 74 10.44 1.59 26.68
C ASP A 74 11.23 1.58 25.36
N LEU A 75 10.76 0.87 24.33
CA LEU A 75 11.37 0.88 23.00
C LEU A 75 11.35 2.28 22.37
N TYR A 76 10.21 3.01 22.45
CA TYR A 76 10.13 4.38 21.96
C TYR A 76 11.12 5.33 22.63
N ARG A 77 11.37 5.17 23.94
CA ARG A 77 12.35 5.98 24.68
C ARG A 77 13.80 5.68 24.30
N ARG A 78 14.08 4.49 23.78
CA ARG A 78 15.42 4.07 23.33
C ARG A 78 15.72 4.49 21.90
N LEU A 79 14.72 4.87 21.12
CA LEU A 79 14.91 5.38 19.77
C LEU A 79 15.58 6.76 19.83
N PRO A 80 16.69 6.97 19.11
CA PRO A 80 17.32 8.27 19.05
C PRO A 80 16.43 9.28 18.30
N GLU A 81 16.49 10.54 18.71
CA GLU A 81 15.93 11.63 17.91
C GLU A 81 16.80 11.82 16.67
N VAL A 82 16.22 11.60 15.49
CA VAL A 82 16.89 11.76 14.19
C VAL A 82 16.13 12.75 13.33
N ARG A 83 16.86 13.63 12.64
CA ARG A 83 16.23 14.52 11.66
C ARG A 83 15.73 13.70 10.48
N ILE A 84 14.49 13.92 10.06
CA ILE A 84 13.90 13.18 8.94
C ILE A 84 14.73 13.26 7.65
N THR A 85 15.43 14.38 7.43
CA THR A 85 16.33 14.57 6.28
C THR A 85 17.56 13.67 6.34
N ASP A 86 18.12 13.46 7.54
CA ASP A 86 19.29 12.59 7.73
C ASP A 86 18.87 11.13 7.57
N LEU A 87 17.72 10.75 8.14
CA LEU A 87 17.13 9.42 7.97
C LEU A 87 16.86 9.13 6.48
N LEU A 88 16.30 10.11 5.75
CA LEU A 88 16.01 9.93 4.33
C LEU A 88 17.29 9.77 3.49
N LEU A 89 18.36 10.51 3.81
CA LEU A 89 19.68 10.36 3.17
C LEU A 89 20.32 8.99 3.46
N GLU A 90 20.14 8.47 4.67
CA GLU A 90 20.61 7.14 5.06
C GLU A 90 19.85 6.04 4.34
N VAL A 91 18.52 6.07 4.38
CA VAL A 91 17.66 5.11 3.66
C VAL A 91 17.95 5.15 2.16
N GLU A 92 18.15 6.33 1.58
CA GLU A 92 18.52 6.47 0.18
C GLU A 92 19.87 5.79 -0.14
N ARG A 93 20.87 5.97 0.73
CA ARG A 93 22.19 5.34 0.58
C ARG A 93 22.12 3.81 0.69
N GLU A 94 21.28 3.29 1.58
CA GLU A 94 21.16 1.85 1.82
C GLU A 94 20.33 1.12 0.75
N THR A 95 19.27 1.78 0.25
CA THR A 95 18.29 1.12 -0.63
C THR A 95 18.46 1.50 -2.10
N GLY A 96 19.03 2.67 -2.40
CA GLY A 96 19.08 3.20 -3.77
C GLY A 96 17.70 3.49 -4.37
N PHE A 97 16.64 3.62 -3.55
CA PHE A 97 15.26 3.78 -4.07
C PHE A 97 15.11 4.99 -5.01
N THR A 98 16.00 5.97 -4.90
CA THR A 98 15.98 7.18 -5.70
C THR A 98 16.47 7.00 -7.14
N ASP A 99 17.12 5.88 -7.46
CA ASP A 99 17.55 5.55 -8.83
C ASP A 99 16.37 5.40 -9.78
N ALA A 100 15.16 5.17 -9.25
CA ALA A 100 13.93 5.11 -10.02
C ALA A 100 13.51 6.44 -10.68
N PHE A 101 13.99 7.58 -10.16
CA PHE A 101 13.61 8.93 -10.59
C PHE A 101 14.55 9.48 -11.67
N THR A 102 14.54 8.83 -12.83
CA THR A 102 15.27 9.25 -14.03
C THR A 102 14.55 10.37 -14.79
N HIS A 103 15.29 11.14 -15.58
CA HIS A 103 14.72 12.20 -16.42
C HIS A 103 13.73 11.63 -17.45
N LEU A 104 12.48 12.12 -17.42
CA LEU A 104 11.33 11.63 -18.18
C LEU A 104 11.60 11.37 -19.67
N ARG A 105 12.33 12.28 -20.33
CA ARG A 105 12.62 12.19 -21.76
C ARG A 105 13.85 11.36 -22.12
N THR A 106 14.90 11.37 -21.29
CA THR A 106 16.22 10.85 -21.67
C THR A 106 16.60 9.60 -20.90
N GLY A 107 15.88 9.28 -19.81
CA GLY A 107 16.24 8.20 -18.89
C GLY A 107 17.50 8.46 -18.07
N SER A 108 18.10 9.66 -18.17
CA SER A 108 19.33 9.98 -17.45
C SER A 108 19.08 10.09 -15.94
N PRO A 109 20.05 9.72 -15.08
CA PRO A 109 19.91 9.91 -13.64
C PRO A 109 19.73 11.38 -13.26
N CYS A 110 18.98 11.63 -12.19
CA CYS A 110 18.88 12.96 -11.61
C CYS A 110 20.18 13.29 -10.84
N ALA A 111 20.96 14.23 -11.37
CA ALA A 111 22.24 14.62 -10.76
C ALA A 111 22.05 15.33 -9.40
N ASP A 112 20.92 16.00 -9.22
CA ASP A 112 20.60 16.74 -8.00
C ASP A 112 19.97 15.82 -6.95
N ARG A 113 20.83 15.23 -6.11
CA ARG A 113 20.42 14.29 -5.05
C ARG A 113 19.55 14.98 -3.99
N ILE A 114 19.96 16.16 -3.51
CA ILE A 114 19.26 16.86 -2.41
C ILE A 114 17.92 17.41 -2.89
N GLY A 115 17.89 18.05 -4.05
CA GLY A 115 16.64 18.59 -4.60
C GLY A 115 15.60 17.50 -4.84
N ARG A 116 16.02 16.32 -5.31
CA ARG A 116 15.13 15.16 -5.45
C ARG A 116 14.55 14.71 -4.11
N LEU A 117 15.37 14.59 -3.07
CA LEU A 117 14.90 14.23 -1.73
C LEU A 117 13.96 15.29 -1.14
N ASN A 118 14.22 16.58 -1.39
CA ASN A 118 13.32 17.65 -0.99
C ASN A 118 11.94 17.58 -1.67
N VAL A 119 11.90 17.23 -2.96
CA VAL A 119 10.63 17.01 -3.68
C VAL A 119 9.84 15.88 -3.03
N LEU A 120 10.49 14.74 -2.77
CA LEU A 120 9.84 13.59 -2.13
C LEU A 120 9.36 13.90 -0.72
N LEU A 121 10.16 14.64 0.05
CA LEU A 121 9.79 15.06 1.41
C LEU A 121 8.60 16.03 1.38
N ALA A 122 8.56 16.96 0.43
CA ALA A 122 7.46 17.90 0.28
C ALA A 122 6.13 17.19 -0.03
N GLU A 123 6.16 16.17 -0.89
CA GLU A 123 4.98 15.35 -1.19
C GLU A 123 4.62 14.42 -0.01
N GLY A 124 5.60 13.74 0.58
CA GLY A 124 5.40 12.78 1.67
C GLY A 124 4.92 13.41 2.98
N LEU A 125 5.33 14.65 3.28
CA LEU A 125 4.85 15.41 4.44
C LEU A 125 3.59 16.23 4.16
N ASN A 126 3.02 16.14 2.95
CA ASN A 126 1.87 16.94 2.51
C ASN A 126 2.12 18.47 2.68
N LEU A 127 3.39 18.88 2.58
CA LEU A 127 3.80 20.28 2.67
C LEU A 127 3.61 20.99 1.32
N GLY A 128 3.85 20.25 0.22
CA GLY A 128 3.83 20.74 -1.14
C GLY A 128 5.08 21.55 -1.51
N LEU A 129 5.34 21.65 -2.81
CA LEU A 129 6.55 22.31 -3.32
C LEU A 129 6.60 23.81 -3.05
N SER A 130 5.45 24.46 -2.81
CA SER A 130 5.38 25.90 -2.56
C SER A 130 5.95 26.31 -1.20
N LYS A 131 5.77 25.46 -0.17
CA LYS A 131 6.25 25.72 1.19
C LYS A 131 7.58 25.04 1.49
N MET A 132 7.98 24.05 0.69
CA MET A 132 9.26 23.37 0.87
C MET A 132 10.49 24.33 0.87
N PRO A 133 10.54 25.41 0.06
CA PRO A 133 11.62 26.40 0.13
C PRO A 133 11.76 27.11 1.47
N GLU A 134 10.69 27.19 2.27
CA GLU A 134 10.75 27.76 3.63
C GLU A 134 11.33 26.76 4.65
N ALA A 135 11.36 25.47 4.29
CA ALA A 135 11.87 24.38 5.12
C ALA A 135 13.25 23.86 4.65
N THR A 136 13.84 24.45 3.61
CA THR A 136 15.17 24.09 3.10
C THR A 136 15.96 25.32 2.68
N ASP A 137 17.24 25.35 3.01
CA ASP A 137 18.12 26.45 2.63
C ASP A 137 18.80 26.24 1.25
N SER A 138 18.37 25.21 0.51
CA SER A 138 19.11 24.71 -0.66
C SER A 138 18.45 24.96 -2.02
N HIS A 139 17.12 25.05 -2.08
CA HIS A 139 16.39 25.13 -3.35
C HIS A 139 15.19 26.08 -3.26
N ASP A 140 14.99 26.85 -4.32
CA ASP A 140 13.77 27.62 -4.52
C ASP A 140 12.63 26.79 -5.10
N TYR A 141 11.44 27.40 -5.16
CA TYR A 141 10.25 26.76 -5.72
C TYR A 141 10.43 26.32 -7.19
N PHE A 142 11.08 27.13 -8.02
CA PHE A 142 11.21 26.84 -9.44
C PHE A 142 12.15 25.66 -9.71
N GLN A 143 13.24 25.56 -8.93
CA GLN A 143 14.15 24.43 -8.96
C GLN A 143 13.43 23.13 -8.56
N LEU A 144 12.71 23.14 -7.44
CA LEU A 144 11.95 21.97 -6.96
C LEU A 144 10.82 21.58 -7.94
N SER A 145 10.09 22.57 -8.46
CA SER A 145 9.03 22.36 -9.46
C SER A 145 9.58 21.72 -10.74
N ARG A 146 10.77 22.17 -11.18
CA ARG A 146 11.45 21.57 -12.34
C ARG A 146 11.85 20.12 -12.05
N LEU A 147 12.45 19.84 -10.90
CA LEU A 147 12.85 18.48 -10.53
C LEU A 147 11.65 17.53 -10.48
N SER A 148 10.58 17.92 -9.80
CA SER A 148 9.32 17.16 -9.73
C SER A 148 8.79 16.83 -11.13
N ARG A 149 8.60 17.85 -11.99
CA ARG A 149 8.04 17.66 -13.34
C ARG A 149 8.84 16.73 -14.25
N TRP A 150 10.17 16.73 -14.12
CA TRP A 150 11.04 15.97 -15.01
C TRP A 150 11.45 14.61 -14.48
N HIS A 151 11.35 14.34 -13.18
CA HIS A 151 11.87 13.11 -12.59
C HIS A 151 10.86 12.34 -11.74
N VAL A 152 9.81 13.00 -11.24
CA VAL A 152 8.82 12.38 -10.34
C VAL A 152 7.54 12.11 -11.12
N GLU A 153 7.34 10.84 -11.46
CA GLU A 153 6.16 10.32 -12.12
C GLU A 153 5.63 9.09 -11.38
N SER A 154 4.35 8.74 -11.58
CA SER A 154 3.74 7.60 -10.90
C SER A 154 4.48 6.28 -11.13
N ALA A 155 5.05 6.07 -12.33
CA ALA A 155 5.84 4.88 -12.62
C ALA A 155 7.16 4.84 -11.83
N ALA A 156 7.84 5.99 -11.69
CA ALA A 156 9.04 6.13 -10.88
C ALA A 156 8.73 5.91 -9.39
N MET A 157 7.63 6.49 -8.88
CA MET A 157 7.15 6.25 -7.52
C MET A 157 6.87 4.77 -7.24
N ASN A 158 6.21 4.07 -8.17
CA ASN A 158 5.95 2.63 -8.03
C ASN A 158 7.25 1.81 -8.00
N ARG A 159 8.24 2.14 -8.83
CA ARG A 159 9.55 1.48 -8.81
C ARG A 159 10.30 1.75 -7.50
N ALA A 160 10.34 3.00 -7.06
CA ALA A 160 10.93 3.41 -5.79
C ALA A 160 10.29 2.67 -4.60
N LEU A 161 8.95 2.60 -4.58
CA LEU A 161 8.20 1.87 -3.58
C LEU A 161 8.52 0.37 -3.59
N ALA A 162 8.62 -0.25 -4.77
CA ALA A 162 9.02 -1.65 -4.88
C ALA A 162 10.42 -1.88 -4.27
N THR A 163 11.40 -1.01 -4.58
CA THR A 163 12.74 -1.08 -3.97
C THR A 163 12.68 -0.98 -2.44
N MET A 164 11.87 -0.07 -1.90
CA MET A 164 11.69 0.05 -0.44
C MET A 164 11.06 -1.19 0.18
N ILE A 165 10.07 -1.81 -0.47
CA ILE A 165 9.40 -3.00 0.04
C ILE A 165 10.35 -4.20 0.05
N GLU A 166 11.13 -4.39 -1.01
CA GLU A 166 12.16 -5.43 -1.05
C GLU A 166 13.20 -5.23 0.04
N ALA A 167 13.66 -3.99 0.25
CA ALA A 167 14.59 -3.66 1.33
C ALA A 167 13.98 -3.96 2.72
N GLN A 168 12.72 -3.57 2.96
CA GLN A 168 12.01 -3.88 4.21
C GLN A 168 11.85 -5.38 4.41
N ALA A 169 11.46 -6.13 3.37
CA ALA A 169 11.25 -7.57 3.43
C ALA A 169 12.54 -8.35 3.75
N ALA A 170 13.70 -7.80 3.37
CA ALA A 170 15.00 -8.38 3.68
C ALA A 170 15.41 -8.19 5.16
N LEU A 171 14.80 -7.27 5.89
CA LEU A 171 15.13 -7.05 7.31
C LEU A 171 14.68 -8.24 8.17
N PRO A 172 15.49 -8.71 9.13
CA PRO A 172 15.11 -9.79 10.03
C PRO A 172 13.79 -9.54 10.76
N MET A 173 13.50 -8.28 11.08
CA MET A 173 12.28 -7.87 11.78
C MET A 173 10.99 -8.18 10.98
N ALA A 174 11.04 -8.07 9.64
CA ALA A 174 9.86 -8.28 8.80
C ALA A 174 9.26 -9.69 8.95
N ARG A 175 10.11 -10.68 9.27
CA ARG A 175 9.70 -12.08 9.50
C ARG A 175 8.78 -12.27 10.69
N PHE A 176 8.79 -11.36 11.66
CA PHE A 176 7.86 -11.44 12.79
C PHE A 176 6.44 -11.06 12.38
N TRP A 177 6.27 -10.25 11.33
CA TRP A 177 4.93 -9.79 10.90
C TRP A 177 4.27 -10.81 9.98
N GLY A 178 5.04 -11.38 9.05
CA GLY A 178 4.53 -12.34 8.08
C GLY A 178 5.60 -13.00 7.23
N ALA A 179 5.18 -13.96 6.42
CA ALA A 179 6.07 -14.74 5.56
C ALA A 179 6.36 -14.05 4.21
N GLY A 180 5.72 -12.92 3.90
CA GLY A 180 5.80 -12.24 2.61
C GLY A 180 4.93 -12.92 1.53
N LEU A 181 4.02 -13.81 1.92
CA LEU A 181 3.26 -14.67 1.01
C LEU A 181 1.79 -14.29 0.92
N THR A 182 1.29 -13.50 1.87
CA THR A 182 -0.10 -13.07 1.90
C THR A 182 -0.19 -11.55 1.95
N ALA A 183 -1.34 -11.03 1.52
CA ALA A 183 -1.62 -9.61 1.53
C ALA A 183 -3.07 -9.38 1.94
N SER A 184 -3.31 -8.26 2.60
CA SER A 184 -4.63 -7.73 2.87
C SER A 184 -4.90 -6.55 1.94
N SER A 185 -6.14 -6.36 1.53
CA SER A 185 -6.52 -5.22 0.70
C SER A 185 -7.82 -4.61 1.19
N GLY A 186 -7.82 -3.28 1.31
CA GLY A 186 -8.93 -2.52 1.86
C GLY A 186 -9.13 -1.22 1.12
N GLY A 187 -10.38 -0.74 1.10
CA GLY A 187 -10.72 0.56 0.55
C GLY A 187 -10.89 1.61 1.64
N GLN A 188 -10.10 2.67 1.58
CA GLN A 188 -10.24 3.85 2.43
C GLN A 188 -10.89 4.99 1.64
N PHE A 189 -11.85 5.68 2.25
CA PHE A 189 -12.55 6.80 1.64
C PHE A 189 -11.93 8.12 2.13
N PHE A 190 -11.59 8.99 1.20
CA PHE A 190 -11.08 10.34 1.48
C PHE A 190 -12.10 11.35 0.96
N GLN A 191 -12.60 12.21 1.85
CA GLN A 191 -13.50 13.30 1.48
C GLN A 191 -12.74 14.36 0.65
N ALA A 192 -13.35 14.83 -0.44
CA ALA A 192 -12.79 15.89 -1.26
C ALA A 192 -13.29 17.26 -0.78
N ALA A 193 -12.37 18.20 -0.56
CA ALA A 193 -12.69 19.55 -0.06
C ALA A 193 -13.39 20.47 -1.10
N ARG A 194 -13.54 20.04 -2.36
CA ARG A 194 -14.15 20.84 -3.43
C ARG A 194 -15.37 20.14 -4.04
N LYS A 195 -16.49 20.86 -4.02
CA LYS A 195 -17.70 20.60 -4.82
C LYS A 195 -17.37 20.78 -6.32
N GLY A 196 -16.97 19.71 -6.99
CA GLY A 196 -16.89 19.64 -8.46
C GLY A 196 -18.15 19.04 -9.07
N GLU A 197 -18.40 19.30 -10.36
CA GLU A 197 -19.61 19.06 -11.18
C GLU A 197 -20.30 17.67 -11.14
N ALA A 198 -19.82 16.69 -10.39
CA ALA A 198 -20.40 15.35 -10.34
C ALA A 198 -21.53 15.25 -9.28
N MET A 199 -22.61 16.01 -9.48
CA MET A 199 -23.71 16.19 -8.52
C MET A 199 -24.78 15.07 -8.49
N ASN A 200 -24.55 13.89 -9.08
CA ASN A 200 -25.63 12.87 -9.20
C ASN A 200 -25.28 11.45 -8.73
N LEU A 201 -24.21 11.27 -7.96
CA LEU A 201 -23.73 9.94 -7.62
C LEU A 201 -23.86 9.70 -6.13
N VAL A 202 -24.89 8.93 -5.77
CA VAL A 202 -25.09 8.45 -4.40
C VAL A 202 -24.23 7.20 -4.21
N ASN A 203 -23.21 7.31 -3.37
CA ASN A 203 -22.45 6.17 -2.89
C ASN A 203 -23.29 5.44 -1.82
N ALA A 204 -23.63 4.16 -2.04
CA ALA A 204 -24.50 3.38 -1.16
C ALA A 204 -23.99 3.25 0.30
N ARG A 205 -22.71 3.55 0.57
CA ARG A 205 -22.12 3.50 1.92
C ARG A 205 -21.80 4.88 2.52
N TYR A 206 -21.53 5.88 1.69
CA TYR A 206 -21.03 7.21 2.12
C TYR A 206 -21.92 8.38 1.68
N GLY A 207 -23.07 8.11 1.04
CA GLY A 207 -24.04 9.12 0.67
C GLY A 207 -23.59 9.98 -0.52
N SER A 208 -23.91 11.27 -0.46
CA SER A 208 -23.64 12.26 -1.51
C SER A 208 -22.37 13.10 -1.26
N GLU A 209 -21.54 12.71 -0.29
CA GLU A 209 -20.30 13.43 -0.01
C GLU A 209 -19.28 13.10 -1.10
N PRO A 210 -18.83 14.08 -1.90
CA PRO A 210 -17.85 13.83 -2.94
C PRO A 210 -16.54 13.38 -2.31
N GLY A 211 -16.02 12.25 -2.76
CA GLY A 211 -14.77 11.72 -2.27
C GLY A 211 -14.14 10.73 -3.22
N VAL A 212 -12.96 10.28 -2.84
CA VAL A 212 -12.16 9.34 -3.62
C VAL A 212 -11.88 8.13 -2.75
N LYS A 213 -12.08 6.93 -3.30
CA LYS A 213 -11.75 5.70 -2.61
C LYS A 213 -10.37 5.22 -3.06
N ALA A 214 -9.41 5.18 -2.14
CA ALA A 214 -8.13 4.53 -2.37
C ALA A 214 -8.25 3.06 -1.95
N TYR A 215 -7.94 2.15 -2.87
CA TYR A 215 -7.87 0.72 -2.60
C TYR A 215 -6.41 0.32 -2.44
N THR A 216 -5.99 0.04 -1.21
CA THR A 216 -4.59 -0.24 -0.88
C THR A 216 -4.41 -1.71 -0.57
N HIS A 217 -3.34 -2.30 -1.12
CA HIS A 217 -2.85 -3.63 -0.78
C HIS A 217 -1.63 -3.51 0.12
N VAL A 218 -1.63 -4.25 1.22
CA VAL A 218 -0.57 -4.30 2.21
C VAL A 218 -0.15 -5.76 2.39
N SER A 219 1.15 -6.02 2.25
CA SER A 219 1.75 -7.34 2.52
C SER A 219 1.58 -7.73 3.99
N ASP A 220 1.60 -9.02 4.30
CA ASP A 220 1.69 -9.54 5.68
C ASP A 220 3.00 -9.16 6.39
N GLN A 221 3.98 -8.60 5.66
CA GLN A 221 5.16 -7.94 6.20
C GLN A 221 5.00 -6.42 6.36
N PHE A 222 3.76 -5.92 6.30
CA PHE A 222 3.38 -4.52 6.52
C PHE A 222 3.97 -3.53 5.51
N GLY A 223 4.26 -3.99 4.29
CA GLY A 223 4.65 -3.15 3.15
C GLY A 223 3.46 -2.85 2.22
N PRO A 224 3.04 -1.58 2.03
CA PRO A 224 2.00 -1.23 1.07
C PRO A 224 2.56 -1.25 -0.35
N PHE A 225 2.11 -2.16 -1.23
CA PHE A 225 2.71 -2.36 -2.56
C PHE A 225 1.85 -1.92 -3.74
N ALA A 226 0.57 -1.65 -3.51
CA ALA A 226 -0.32 -1.18 -4.56
C ALA A 226 -1.42 -0.30 -3.97
N THR A 227 -1.67 0.83 -4.62
CA THR A 227 -2.82 1.69 -4.33
C THR A 227 -3.52 1.99 -5.64
N GLN A 228 -4.81 1.65 -5.74
CA GLN A 228 -5.65 2.00 -6.87
C GLN A 228 -6.68 3.03 -6.43
N THR A 229 -6.65 4.18 -7.08
CA THR A 229 -7.70 5.19 -6.95
C THR A 229 -8.94 4.72 -7.72
N ILE A 230 -10.05 4.52 -7.02
CA ILE A 230 -11.33 4.20 -7.61
C ILE A 230 -12.13 5.50 -7.65
N PRO A 231 -12.26 6.15 -8.83
CA PRO A 231 -13.14 7.30 -8.96
C PRO A 231 -14.58 6.86 -8.73
N GLU A 232 -15.39 7.75 -8.15
CA GLU A 232 -16.83 7.55 -8.14
C GLU A 232 -17.31 7.57 -9.61
N ARG A 233 -18.00 6.50 -10.02
CA ARG A 233 -18.49 6.32 -11.41
C ARG A 233 -19.15 7.60 -11.87
N ARG A 234 -18.77 8.16 -13.02
CA ARG A 234 -19.54 9.24 -13.68
C ARG A 234 -20.99 8.85 -13.91
#